data_AF-A0A2E9WPJ2-F1
#
_entry.id   AF-A0A2E9WPJ2-F1
#
_cell.length_a   1.000
_cell.length_b   1.000
_cell.length_c   1.000
_cell.angle_alpha   90.00
_cell.angle_beta   90.00
_cell.angle_gamma   90.00
#
_symmetry.space_group_name_H-M   'P 1'
#
loop_
_entity.id
_entity.type
_entity.pdbx_description
1 polymer ?
#
loop_
_entity_poly.entity_id
_entity_poly.type
_entity_poly.pdbx_seq_one_letter_code
_entity_poly.pdbx_strand_id
1 'polypeptide(L)'
;MSNILKKRIMRRVYTVYALRKVLSRTAFKVYTAVALLFGIKTFIHVAAVAENMPDFNNLSGLYNFSLHAVVNTGVAVQFIVFGVTALAIWTMRDVVKNIFAHKIQGRMSIQ
;
A
#
# COMPACT_ATOMS: atom_id res chain seq x y z
N MET A 1 44.88 13.57 -1.17
CA MET A 1 43.52 13.62 -1.75
C MET A 1 42.84 14.91 -1.28
N SER A 2 42.45 15.84 -2.16
CA SER A 2 41.91 17.14 -1.74
C SER A 2 40.49 17.03 -1.18
N ASN A 3 40.17 17.78 -0.13
CA ASN A 3 38.84 17.80 0.52
C ASN A 3 37.70 18.13 -0.47
N ILE A 4 38.01 18.90 -1.52
CA ILE A 4 37.07 19.29 -2.58
C ILE A 4 36.65 18.08 -3.41
N LEU A 5 37.59 17.19 -3.76
CA LEU A 5 37.31 15.99 -4.55
C LEU A 5 36.48 14.99 -3.74
N LYS A 6 36.83 14.78 -2.46
CA LYS A 6 36.05 13.94 -1.53
C LYS A 6 34.61 14.44 -1.40
N LYS A 7 34.40 15.74 -1.21
CA LYS A 7 33.07 16.35 -1.08
C LYS A 7 32.22 16.16 -2.36
N ARG A 8 32.83 16.28 -3.55
CA ARG A 8 32.14 16.06 -4.83
C ARG A 8 31.71 14.61 -5.01
N ILE A 9 32.58 13.65 -4.68
CA ILE A 9 32.27 12.22 -4.75
C ILE A 9 31.15 11.88 -3.76
N MET A 10 31.26 12.32 -2.51
CA MET A 10 30.25 12.07 -1.47
C MET A 10 28.87 12.61 -1.84
N ARG A 11 28.78 13.81 -2.45
CA ARG A 11 27.49 14.34 -2.94
C ARG A 11 26.81 13.41 -3.94
N ARG A 12 27.55 12.85 -4.89
CA ARG A 12 26.99 11.92 -5.89
C ARG A 12 26.53 10.63 -5.23
N VAL A 13 27.34 10.09 -4.32
CA VAL A 13 26.98 8.87 -3.55
C VAL A 13 25.69 9.09 -2.75
N TYR A 14 25.58 10.21 -2.02
CA TYR A 14 24.36 10.51 -1.26
C TYR A 14 23.16 10.73 -2.17
N THR A 15 23.33 11.37 -3.33
CA THR A 15 22.23 11.59 -4.27
C THR A 15 21.70 10.26 -4.79
N VAL A 16 22.58 9.37 -5.24
CA VAL A 16 22.19 8.04 -5.74
C VAL A 16 21.59 7.18 -4.62
N TYR A 17 22.15 7.24 -3.41
CA TYR A 17 21.61 6.52 -2.25
C TYR A 17 20.20 6.99 -1.88
N ALA A 18 19.99 8.31 -1.79
CA ALA A 18 18.69 8.89 -1.49
C ALA A 18 17.68 8.54 -2.59
N LEU A 19 18.07 8.69 -3.86
CA LEU A 19 17.23 8.33 -5.00
C LEU A 19 16.82 6.85 -4.95
N ARG A 20 17.75 5.94 -4.67
CA ARG A 20 17.47 4.51 -4.53
C ARG A 20 16.52 4.20 -3.38
N LYS A 21 16.58 4.97 -2.29
CA LYS A 21 15.69 4.82 -1.13
C LYS A 21 14.28 5.31 -1.43
N VAL A 22 14.15 6.48 -2.07
CA VAL A 22 12.87 7.08 -2.49
C VAL A 22 12.18 6.26 -3.60
N LEU A 23 12.97 5.67 -4.51
CA LEU A 23 12.46 4.79 -5.57
C LEU A 23 12.42 3.31 -5.15
N SER A 24 12.50 3.02 -3.85
CA SER A 24 12.39 1.65 -3.36
C SER A 24 10.96 1.11 -3.52
N ARG A 25 10.81 -0.21 -3.64
CA ARG A 25 9.49 -0.85 -3.69
C ARG A 25 8.63 -0.51 -2.48
N THR A 26 9.23 -0.38 -1.30
CA THR A 26 8.54 0.00 -0.07
C THR A 26 8.05 1.45 -0.15
N ALA A 27 8.89 2.38 -0.62
CA ALA A 27 8.50 3.78 -0.77
C ALA A 27 7.34 3.93 -1.77
N PHE A 28 7.37 3.20 -2.89
CA PHE A 28 6.25 3.19 -3.84
C PHE A 28 4.93 2.76 -3.19
N LYS A 29 4.93 1.70 -2.37
CA LYS A 29 3.73 1.28 -1.63
C LYS A 29 3.22 2.36 -0.68
N VAL A 30 4.13 3.04 0.02
CA VAL A 30 3.78 4.14 0.93
C VAL A 30 3.16 5.30 0.16
N TYR A 31 3.74 5.69 -0.98
CA TYR A 31 3.17 6.75 -1.81
C TYR A 31 1.80 6.38 -2.36
N THR A 32 1.63 5.15 -2.83
CA THR A 32 0.32 4.65 -3.28
C THR A 32 -0.69 4.64 -2.14
N ALA A 33 -0.31 4.20 -0.93
CA ALA A 33 -1.18 4.22 0.25
C ALA A 33 -1.64 5.65 0.60
N VAL A 34 -0.71 6.59 0.65
CA VAL A 34 -1.00 8.00 0.96
C VAL A 34 -1.92 8.61 -0.11
N ALA A 35 -1.65 8.35 -1.39
CA ALA A 35 -2.49 8.81 -2.49
C ALA A 35 -3.92 8.24 -2.41
N LEU A 36 -4.07 6.97 -2.08
CA LEU A 36 -5.38 6.33 -1.90
C LEU A 36 -6.13 6.89 -0.68
N LEU A 37 -5.46 7.09 0.46
CA LEU A 37 -6.07 7.70 1.64
C LEU A 37 -6.55 9.13 1.37
N PHE A 38 -5.75 9.91 0.62
CA PHE A 38 -6.15 11.24 0.17
C PHE A 38 -7.36 11.18 -0.77
N GLY A 39 -7.39 10.20 -1.68
CA GLY A 39 -8.53 9.91 -2.54
C GLY A 39 -9.79 9.58 -1.74
N ILE A 40 -9.69 8.69 -0.75
CA ILE A 40 -10.83 8.32 0.12
C ILE A 40 -11.39 9.58 0.80
N LYS A 41 -10.53 10.40 1.40
CA LYS A 41 -10.96 11.65 2.06
C LYS A 41 -11.69 12.61 1.12
N THR A 42 -11.29 12.65 -0.15
CA THR A 42 -11.80 13.62 -1.13
C THR A 42 -13.07 13.15 -1.82
N PHE A 43 -13.15 11.86 -2.15
CA PHE A 43 -14.21 11.30 -3.00
C PHE A 43 -15.26 10.47 -2.25
N ILE A 44 -14.98 10.06 -1.01
CA ILE A 44 -15.85 9.16 -0.25
C ILE A 44 -16.31 9.84 1.04
N HIS A 45 -17.63 10.00 1.19
CA HIS A 45 -18.22 10.47 2.44
C HIS A 45 -18.32 9.31 3.45
N VAL A 46 -17.23 9.07 4.18
CA VAL A 46 -17.09 7.89 5.06
C VAL A 46 -18.19 7.79 6.11
N ALA A 47 -18.66 8.92 6.66
CA ALA A 47 -19.75 8.94 7.63
C ALA A 47 -21.07 8.45 7.02
N ALA A 48 -21.37 8.84 5.78
CA ALA A 48 -22.59 8.40 5.10
C ALA A 48 -22.52 6.91 4.75
N VAL A 49 -21.34 6.41 4.39
CA VAL A 49 -21.15 4.96 4.18
C VAL A 49 -21.39 4.21 5.48
N ALA A 50 -20.86 4.68 6.61
CA ALA A 50 -21.03 4.04 7.90
C ALA A 50 -22.50 4.05 8.40
N GLU A 51 -23.22 5.16 8.20
CA GLU A 51 -24.63 5.29 8.55
C GLU A 51 -25.55 4.38 7.73
N ASN A 52 -25.20 4.13 6.46
CA ASN A 52 -25.99 3.30 5.56
C ASN A 52 -25.54 1.83 5.54
N MET A 53 -24.48 1.48 6.27
CA MET A 53 -23.94 0.12 6.26
C MET A 53 -24.82 -0.81 7.11
N PRO A 54 -25.25 -1.98 6.56
CA PRO A 54 -25.93 -3.00 7.34
C PRO A 54 -25.07 -3.54 8.49
N ASP A 55 -25.70 -4.09 9.52
CA ASP A 55 -25.01 -4.79 10.61
C ASP A 55 -24.13 -5.92 10.05
N PHE A 56 -22.95 -6.10 10.66
CA PHE A 56 -22.01 -7.16 10.32
C PHE A 56 -22.59 -8.57 10.40
N ASN A 57 -23.63 -8.76 11.21
CA ASN A 57 -24.34 -10.03 11.31
C ASN A 57 -25.24 -10.32 10.09
N ASN A 58 -25.59 -9.31 9.30
CA ASN A 58 -26.39 -9.45 8.09
C ASN A 58 -25.49 -9.57 6.85
N LEU A 59 -24.91 -10.76 6.66
CA LEU A 59 -24.00 -11.05 5.54
C LEU A 59 -24.62 -10.78 4.16
N SER A 60 -25.91 -11.10 3.97
CA SER A 60 -26.62 -10.85 2.71
C SER A 60 -26.79 -9.35 2.45
N GLY A 61 -27.19 -8.59 3.48
CA GLY A 61 -27.29 -7.15 3.42
C GLY A 61 -25.95 -6.49 3.10
N LEU A 62 -24.87 -6.91 3.77
CA LEU A 62 -23.52 -6.44 3.52
C LEU A 62 -23.06 -6.70 2.08
N TYR A 63 -23.32 -7.89 1.55
CA TYR A 63 -22.98 -8.24 0.18
C TYR A 63 -23.70 -7.33 -0.83
N ASN A 64 -25.01 -7.20 -0.70
CA ASN A 64 -25.81 -6.34 -1.58
C ASN A 64 -25.39 -4.87 -1.47
N PHE A 65 -25.20 -4.37 -0.26
CA PHE A 65 -24.72 -3.01 -0.01
C PHE A 65 -23.36 -2.76 -0.67
N SER A 66 -22.42 -3.69 -0.53
CA SER A 66 -21.07 -3.57 -1.11
C SER A 66 -21.13 -3.55 -2.64
N LEU A 67 -21.91 -4.45 -3.24
CA LEU A 67 -22.12 -4.49 -4.70
C LEU A 67 -22.75 -3.19 -5.21
N HIS A 68 -23.82 -2.75 -4.57
CA HIS A 68 -24.49 -1.50 -4.93
C HIS A 68 -23.56 -0.29 -4.78
N ALA A 69 -22.78 -0.22 -3.70
CA ALA A 69 -21.82 0.85 -3.47
C ALA A 69 -20.72 0.88 -4.53
N VAL A 70 -20.24 -0.26 -5.03
CA VAL A 70 -19.19 -0.28 -6.07
C VAL A 70 -19.76 0.02 -7.45
N VAL A 71 -20.91 -0.56 -7.81
CA VAL A 71 -21.48 -0.43 -9.17
C VAL A 71 -22.07 0.97 -9.40
N ASN A 72 -22.66 1.58 -8.37
CA ASN A 72 -23.35 2.87 -8.51
C ASN A 72 -22.49 4.09 -8.15
N THR A 73 -21.20 3.91 -7.83
CA THR A 73 -20.29 5.03 -7.57
C THR A 73 -19.55 5.48 -8.83
N GLY A 74 -19.06 6.72 -8.80
CA GLY A 74 -18.25 7.27 -9.89
C GLY A 74 -16.93 6.53 -10.08
N VAL A 75 -16.39 6.62 -11.30
CA VAL A 75 -15.15 5.93 -11.73
C VAL A 75 -13.98 6.18 -10.79
N ALA A 76 -13.85 7.39 -10.22
CA ALA A 76 -12.79 7.70 -9.25
C ALA A 76 -12.86 6.84 -7.98
N VAL A 77 -14.06 6.60 -7.44
CA VAL A 77 -14.27 5.76 -6.26
C VAL A 77 -13.95 4.30 -6.58
N GLN A 78 -14.34 3.82 -7.76
CA GLN A 78 -14.00 2.47 -8.22
C GLN A 78 -12.47 2.27 -8.28
N PHE A 79 -11.73 3.21 -8.86
CA PHE A 79 -10.26 3.14 -8.87
C PHE A 79 -9.66 3.12 -7.46
N ILE A 80 -10.23 3.88 -6.52
CA ILE A 80 -9.80 3.86 -5.12
C ILE A 80 -10.04 2.48 -4.50
N VAL A 81 -11.23 1.91 -4.67
CA VAL A 81 -11.58 0.58 -4.13
C VAL A 81 -10.67 -0.51 -4.71
N PHE A 82 -10.50 -0.55 -6.03
CA PHE A 82 -9.61 -1.51 -6.68
C PHE A 82 -8.14 -1.28 -6.29
N GLY A 83 -7.70 -0.01 -6.20
CA GLY A 83 -6.35 0.35 -5.79
C GLY A 83 -6.03 -0.09 -4.36
N VAL A 84 -6.94 0.13 -3.41
CA VAL A 84 -6.81 -0.33 -2.03
C VAL A 84 -6.75 -1.85 -1.98
N THR A 85 -7.65 -2.53 -2.69
CA THR A 85 -7.70 -4.00 -2.75
C THR A 85 -6.40 -4.57 -3.31
N ALA A 86 -5.91 -4.03 -4.42
CA ALA A 86 -4.66 -4.46 -5.05
C ALA A 86 -3.46 -4.22 -4.13
N LEU A 87 -3.40 -3.06 -3.46
CA LEU A 87 -2.32 -2.73 -2.52
C LEU A 87 -2.33 -3.68 -1.30
N ALA A 88 -3.52 -4.02 -0.79
CA ALA A 88 -3.68 -4.98 0.30
C ALA A 88 -3.17 -6.37 -0.10
N ILE A 89 -3.61 -6.89 -1.25
CA ILE A 89 -3.15 -8.18 -1.77
C ILE A 89 -1.64 -8.19 -1.99
N TRP A 90 -1.08 -7.14 -2.59
CA TRP A 90 0.36 -7.04 -2.83
C TRP A 90 1.15 -7.00 -1.52
N THR A 91 0.66 -6.27 -0.52
CA THR A 91 1.31 -6.20 0.80
C THR A 91 1.23 -7.54 1.52
N MET A 92 0.07 -8.19 1.51
CA MET A 92 -0.13 -9.50 2.13
C MET A 92 0.76 -10.56 1.49
N ARG A 93 0.86 -10.58 0.15
CA ARG A 93 1.77 -11.47 -0.58
C ARG A 93 3.22 -11.31 -0.14
N ASP A 94 3.68 -10.08 0.04
CA ASP A 94 5.06 -9.81 0.45
C ASP A 94 5.31 -10.22 1.91
N VAL A 95 4.35 -9.99 2.81
CA VAL A 95 4.42 -10.46 4.20
C VAL A 95 4.50 -11.98 4.25
N VAL A 96 3.59 -12.67 3.54
CA VAL A 96 3.57 -14.13 3.44
C VAL A 96 4.91 -14.65 2.92
N LYS A 97 5.40 -14.09 1.80
CA LYS A 97 6.70 -14.48 1.22
C LYS A 97 7.86 -14.29 2.21
N ASN A 98 7.89 -13.18 2.94
CA ASN A 98 8.94 -12.89 3.91
C ASN A 98 8.92 -13.87 5.09
N ILE A 99 7.73 -14.21 5.60
CA ILE A 99 7.57 -15.21 6.67
C ILE A 99 8.06 -16.58 6.20
N PHE A 100 7.66 -17.01 5.00
CA PHE A 100 8.10 -18.31 4.44
C PHE A 100 9.62 -18.34 4.20
N ALA A 101 10.21 -17.28 3.65
CA ALA A 101 11.64 -17.19 3.44
C ALA A 101 12.43 -17.29 4.76
N HIS A 102 11.95 -16.63 5.82
CA HIS A 102 12.58 -16.68 7.14
C HIS A 102 12.48 -18.07 7.77
N LYS A 103 11.34 -18.75 7.62
CA LYS A 103 11.12 -20.12 8.12
C LYS A 103 12.05 -21.14 7.46
N ILE A 104 12.37 -20.96 6.18
CA ILE A 104 13.27 -21.86 5.43
C ILE A 104 14.73 -21.65 5.88
N GLN A 105 15.17 -20.40 6.07
CA GLN A 105 16.54 -20.11 6.54
C GLN A 105 16.81 -20.63 7.96
N GLY A 106 15.85 -20.50 8.88
CA GLY A 106 15.99 -21.05 10.24
C GLY A 106 16.06 -22.58 10.30
N ARG A 107 15.65 -23.29 9.24
CA ARG A 107 15.72 -24.75 9.16
C ARG A 107 17.08 -25.26 8.66
N MET A 108 17.83 -24.45 7.91
CA MET A 108 19.16 -24.80 7.37
C MET A 108 20.31 -24.49 8.34
N SER A 109 20.11 -23.67 9.38
CA SER A 109 21.13 -23.37 10.39
C SER A 109 21.14 -24.35 11.58
N ILE A 110 20.25 -25.36 11.56
CA ILE A 110 20.11 -26.39 12.62
C ILE A 110 20.64 -27.76 12.13
N GLN A 111 21.08 -27.85 10.87
CA GLN A 111 21.85 -28.98 10.35
C GLN A 111 23.33 -28.58 10.25
#